data_AF-A0A7V7JKW0-F1
#
_entry.id   AF-A0A7V7JKW0-F1
#
_cell.length_a   1.000
_cell.length_b   1.000
_cell.length_c   1.000
_cell.angle_alpha   90.00
_cell.angle_beta   90.00
_cell.angle_gamma   90.00
#
_symmetry.space_group_name_H-M   'P 1'
#
loop_
_entity.id
_entity.type
_entity.pdbx_description
1 polymer ?
#
loop_
_entity_poly.entity_id
_entity_poly.type
_entity_poly.pdbx_seq_one_letter_code
_entity_poly.pdbx_strand_id
1 'polypeptide(L)' 'MNVTPQRLVLASASPRRLDLLAQIGLCPDAVDPAELDETPLAGETPAHHAARLAEGKAALVAGRHPG' A
#
# COMPACT_ATOMS: atom_id res chain seq x y z
N MET A 1 11.98 -3.26 26.87
CA MET A 1 11.77 -2.40 25.69
C MET A 1 10.34 -2.62 25.25
N ASN A 2 9.47 -1.62 25.36
CA ASN A 2 8.06 -1.76 25.02
C ASN A 2 7.89 -1.35 23.55
N VAL A 3 7.82 -2.32 22.63
CA VAL A 3 7.51 -2.04 21.23
C VAL A 3 6.01 -1.76 21.15
N THR A 4 5.63 -0.53 20.80
CA THR A 4 4.25 -0.24 20.39
C THR A 4 4.03 -0.95 19.06
N PRO A 5 3.07 -1.91 18.99
CA PRO A 5 2.82 -2.63 17.75
C PRO A 5 2.41 -1.62 16.67
N GLN A 6 3.18 -1.58 15.59
CA GLN A 6 2.89 -0.72 14.45
C GLN A 6 1.73 -1.34 13.67
N ARG A 7 0.71 -0.53 13.39
CA ARG A 7 -0.48 -0.96 12.68
C ARG A 7 -0.15 -1.15 11.19
N LEU A 8 -0.50 -2.31 10.63
CA LEU A 8 -0.33 -2.61 9.21
C LEU A 8 -1.61 -2.25 8.45
N VAL A 9 -1.52 -1.32 7.49
CA VAL A 9 -2.66 -0.92 6.64
C VAL A 9 -2.38 -1.30 5.19
N LEU A 10 -3.32 -1.97 4.52
CA LEU A 10 -3.25 -2.29 3.10
C LEU A 10 -3.86 -1.16 2.26
N ALA A 11 -3.02 -0.43 1.53
CA ALA A 11 -3.40 0.67 0.65
C ALA A 11 -4.09 0.25 -0.68
N SER A 12 -4.80 -0.88 -0.71
CA SER A 12 -5.35 -1.45 -1.95
C SER A 12 -6.69 -2.14 -1.77
N ALA A 13 -7.62 -1.88 -2.70
CA ALA A 13 -8.89 -2.60 -2.81
C ALA A 13 -8.79 -4.00 -3.45
N SER A 14 -7.60 -4.46 -3.87
CA SER A 14 -7.46 -5.71 -4.63
C SER A 14 -7.60 -6.93 -3.70
N PRO A 15 -8.61 -7.81 -3.91
CA PRO A 15 -8.75 -9.04 -3.12
C PRO A 15 -7.50 -9.93 -3.23
N ARG A 16 -6.87 -9.96 -4.41
CA ARG A 16 -5.64 -10.73 -4.63
C ARG A 16 -4.47 -10.27 -3.75
N ARG A 17 -4.39 -8.98 -3.39
CA ARG A 17 -3.35 -8.50 -2.48
C ARG A 17 -3.58 -8.96 -1.04
N LEU A 18 -4.83 -9.04 -0.61
CA LEU A 18 -5.17 -9.66 0.68
C LEU A 18 -4.79 -11.13 0.70
N ASP A 19 -5.11 -11.86 -0.37
CA ASP A 19 -4.76 -13.29 -0.49
C ASP A 19 -3.24 -13.51 -0.43
N LEU A 20 -2.44 -12.63 -1.07
CA LEU A 20 -0.98 -12.70 -1.02
C LEU A 20 -0.42 -12.42 0.37
N LEU A 21 -0.98 -11.46 1.11
CA LEU A 21 -0.59 -11.21 2.50
C LEU A 21 -0.95 -12.42 3.39
N ALA A 22 -2.15 -12.98 3.19
CA ALA A 22 -2.61 -14.16 3.93
C ALA A 22 -1.71 -15.38 3.69
N GLN A 23 -1.20 -15.57 2.46
CA GLN A 23 -0.27 -16.65 2.12
C GLN A 23 1.04 -16.60 2.93
N ILE A 24 1.47 -15.42 3.35
CA ILE A 24 2.66 -15.23 4.20
C ILE A 24 2.32 -15.01 5.67
N GLY A 25 1.07 -15.26 6.07
CA GLY A 25 0.62 -15.15 7.47
C GLY A 25 0.40 -13.72 7.96
N LEU A 26 0.31 -12.73 7.06
CA LEU A 26 0.01 -11.35 7.41
C LEU A 26 -1.47 -11.04 7.20
N CYS A 27 -2.09 -10.45 8.22
CA CYS A 27 -3.42 -9.85 8.12
C CYS A 27 -3.29 -8.35 8.41
N PRO A 28 -3.63 -7.47 7.46
CA PRO A 28 -3.61 -6.04 7.73
C PRO A 28 -4.71 -5.67 8.74
N ASP A 29 -4.41 -4.73 9.64
CA ASP A 29 -5.35 -4.20 10.63
C ASP A 29 -6.43 -3.29 10.00
N ALA A 30 -6.21 -2.86 8.76
CA ALA A 30 -7.16 -2.10 7.95
C ALA A 30 -6.86 -2.26 6.46
N VAL A 31 -7.92 -2.16 5.64
CA VAL A 31 -7.82 -2.03 4.18
C VAL A 31 -8.38 -0.65 3.83
N ASP A 32 -7.53 0.22 3.29
CA ASP A 32 -7.88 1.58 2.90
C ASP A 32 -7.39 1.85 1.48
N PRO A 33 -8.26 1.72 0.47
CA PRO A 33 -7.86 1.94 -0.91
C PRO A 33 -7.36 3.37 -1.16
N ALA A 34 -6.15 3.46 -1.71
CA ALA A 34 -5.63 4.73 -2.21
C ALA A 34 -6.14 5.01 -3.63
N GLU A 35 -6.75 6.18 -3.81
CA GLU A 35 -7.11 6.73 -5.11
C GLU A 35 -5.97 7.64 -5.60
N LEU A 36 -5.35 7.27 -6.71
CA LEU A 36 -4.22 7.97 -7.32
C LEU A 36 -4.37 7.86 -8.84
N ASP A 37 -3.92 8.88 -9.57
CA ASP A 37 -3.77 8.78 -11.02
C ASP A 37 -2.67 7.74 -11.38
N GLU A 38 -3.10 6.66 -12.01
CA GLU A 38 -2.24 5.55 -12.44
C GLU A 38 -1.73 5.73 -13.88
N THR A 39 -1.93 6.91 -14.50
CA THR A 39 -1.39 7.18 -15.84
C THR A 39 0.14 7.16 -15.82
N PRO A 40 0.80 6.39 -16.73
CA PRO A 40 2.24 6.40 -16.84
C PRO A 40 2.78 7.77 -17.28
N LEU A 41 3.92 8.18 -16.71
CA LEU A 41 4.60 9.40 -17.14
C LEU A 41 5.35 9.17 -18.47
N ALA A 42 5.64 10.25 -19.20
CA ALA A 42 6.39 10.15 -20.45
C ALA A 42 7.79 9.55 -20.20
N GLY A 43 8.11 8.46 -20.90
CA GLY A 43 9.37 7.74 -20.74
C GLY A 43 9.48 6.91 -19.45
N GLU A 44 8.38 6.75 -18.69
CA GLU A 44 8.37 5.95 -17.47
C GLU A 44 8.50 4.45 -17.80
N THR A 45 9.48 3.79 -17.19
CA THR A 45 9.63 2.34 -17.33
C THR A 45 8.61 1.61 -16.46
N PRO A 46 8.21 0.35 -16.79
CA PRO A 46 7.27 -0.40 -15.98
C PRO A 46 7.68 -0.56 -14.50
N ALA A 47 8.99 -0.70 -14.24
CA ALA A 47 9.50 -0.83 -12.88
C ALA A 47 9.38 0.49 -12.09
N HIS A 48 9.73 1.63 -12.70
CA HIS A 48 9.57 2.95 -12.07
C HIS A 48 8.10 3.30 -11.88
N HIS A 49 7.25 2.96 -12.85
CA HIS A 49 5.81 3.13 -12.76
C HIS A 49 5.24 2.40 -11.54
N ALA A 50 5.57 1.11 -11.38
CA ALA A 50 5.11 0.31 -10.25
C ALA A 50 5.61 0.87 -8.90
N ALA A 51 6.88 1.27 -8.81
CA ALA A 51 7.45 1.85 -7.59
C ALA A 51 6.77 3.17 -7.22
N ARG A 52 6.63 4.10 -8.18
CA ARG A 52 5.96 5.39 -7.97
C ARG A 52 4.52 5.22 -7.49
N LEU A 53 3.76 4.33 -8.13
CA LEU A 53 2.38 4.07 -7.71
C LEU A 53 2.32 3.42 -6.33
N ALA A 54 3.21 2.49 -6.01
CA ALA A 54 3.26 1.87 -4.68
C ALA A 54 3.56 2.90 -3.58
N GLU A 55 4.57 3.75 -3.79
CA GLU A 55 4.94 4.82 -2.86
C GLU A 55 3.82 5.86 -2.72
N GLY A 56 3.23 6.31 -3.82
CA GLY A 56 2.13 7.26 -3.80
C GLY A 56 0.91 6.74 -3.05
N LYS A 57 0.54 5.47 -3.28
CA LYS A 57 -0.57 4.83 -2.56
C LYS A 57 -0.28 4.72 -1.06
N ALA A 58 0.93 4.33 -0.68
CA ALA A 58 1.34 4.26 0.72
C ALA A 58 1.33 5.64 1.40
N ALA A 59 1.88 6.66 0.75
CA ALA A 59 1.93 8.03 1.29
C ALA A 59 0.54 8.64 1.52
N LEU A 60 -0.38 8.44 0.56
CA LEU A 60 -1.77 8.92 0.68
C LEU A 60 -2.48 8.30 1.89
N VAL A 61 -2.32 7.00 2.10
CA VAL A 61 -2.98 6.28 3.20
C VAL A 61 -2.29 6.56 4.54
N ALA A 62 -0.96 6.72 4.56
CA ALA A 62 -0.23 7.10 5.77
C ALA A 62 -0.75 8.41 6.37
N GLY A 63 -1.13 9.38 5.53
CA GLY A 63 -1.77 10.62 6.00
C GLY A 63 -3.14 10.44 6.68
N ARG A 64 -3.84 9.33 6.41
CA ARG A 64 -5.15 8.99 7.02
C ARG A 64 -5.02 8.13 8.28
N HIS A 65 -3.89 7.45 8.46
CA HIS A 65 -3.59 6.57 9.59
C HIS A 65 -2.30 7.02 10.31
N PRO A 66 -2.32 8.17 10.99
CA PRO A 66 -1.18 8.59 11.81
C PRO A 66 -0.96 7.63 12.97
N GLY A 67 0.31 7.30 13.23
CA GLY A 67 0.76 6.48 14.37
C GLY A 67 1.05 7.28 15.62
#